data_AF-A0A961VH08-F1
#
_entry.id   AF-A0A961VH08-F1
#
_cell.length_a   1.000
_cell.length_b   1.000
_cell.length_c   1.000
_cell.angle_alpha   90.00
_cell.angle_beta   90.00
_cell.angle_gamma   90.00
#
_symmetry.space_group_name_H-M   'P 1'
#
loop_
_entity.id
_entity.type
_entity.pdbx_description
1 polymer ?
#
loop_
_entity_poly.entity_id
_entity_poly.type
_entity_poly.pdbx_seq_one_letter_code
_entity_poly.pdbx_strand_id
1 'polypeptide(L)'
;MKVFLIVAMTGLMAGCASVDSGGPSRPDQGIWLRTDGQSGRNNPALAQQFEIDKASCTDRGQVNQLCMTHRGYILVPQSQVEAKAAELRAAAAARGTGY
;
A
#
# COMPACT_ATOMS: atom_id res chain seq x y z
N MET A 1 25.49 -23.12 -36.92
CA MET A 1 26.53 -23.68 -36.03
C MET A 1 26.59 -22.81 -34.78
N LYS A 2 26.55 -23.44 -33.58
CA LYS A 2 27.04 -23.00 -32.26
C LYS A 2 26.95 -21.47 -31.96
N VAL A 3 26.27 -21.02 -30.90
CA VAL A 3 26.54 -21.34 -29.50
C VAL A 3 25.28 -21.05 -28.67
N PHE A 4 24.81 -22.06 -27.93
CA PHE A 4 23.92 -21.87 -26.79
C PHE A 4 24.76 -21.32 -25.63
N LEU A 5 24.51 -20.07 -25.23
CA LEU A 5 25.04 -19.53 -23.97
C LEU A 5 23.95 -19.60 -22.91
N ILE A 6 24.00 -20.70 -22.15
CA ILE A 6 23.31 -20.86 -20.88
C ILE A 6 24.00 -19.92 -19.89
N VAL A 7 23.35 -18.81 -19.54
CA VAL A 7 23.73 -18.02 -18.37
C VAL A 7 22.82 -18.47 -17.23
N ALA A 8 23.31 -19.47 -16.48
CA ALA A 8 22.80 -19.81 -15.18
C ALA A 8 23.17 -18.68 -14.21
N MET A 9 22.26 -17.73 -13.99
CA MET A 9 22.40 -16.71 -12.95
C MET A 9 21.60 -17.17 -11.73
N THR A 10 22.26 -18.01 -10.94
CA THR A 10 21.84 -18.42 -9.60
C THR A 10 22.42 -17.43 -8.59
N GLY A 11 21.58 -16.84 -7.75
CA GLY A 11 21.97 -16.07 -6.55
C GLY A 11 21.52 -14.61 -6.58
N LEU A 12 20.83 -14.04 -5.59
CA LEU A 12 20.38 -14.52 -4.30
C LEU A 12 18.96 -13.95 -4.06
N MET A 13 17.99 -14.80 -3.76
CA MET A 13 16.80 -14.37 -3.03
C MET A 13 17.23 -14.03 -1.61
N ALA A 14 17.59 -12.77 -1.36
CA ALA A 14 17.71 -12.21 -0.01
C ALA A 14 16.29 -12.04 0.57
N GLY A 15 15.71 -13.16 0.98
CA GLY A 15 14.44 -13.22 1.70
C GLY A 15 14.63 -12.85 3.16
N CYS A 16 13.94 -11.78 3.56
CA CYS A 16 13.39 -11.45 4.88
C CYS A 16 14.05 -12.08 6.12
N ALA A 17 14.87 -11.29 6.81
CA ALA A 17 15.09 -11.43 8.25
C ALA A 17 14.72 -10.10 8.93
N SER A 18 13.43 -9.74 8.89
CA SER A 18 12.89 -8.80 9.85
C SER A 18 12.72 -9.57 11.15
N VAL A 19 13.74 -9.47 11.99
CA VAL A 19 13.71 -9.88 13.39
C VAL A 19 12.56 -9.12 14.06
N ASP A 20 11.47 -9.84 14.33
CA ASP A 20 10.33 -9.36 15.10
C ASP A 20 10.79 -9.28 16.56
N SER A 21 11.21 -8.07 16.95
CA SER A 21 11.53 -7.76 18.34
C SER A 21 10.20 -7.44 19.01
N GLY A 22 9.62 -8.44 19.67
CA GLY A 22 8.36 -8.33 20.41
C GLY A 22 8.37 -7.15 21.39
N GLY A 23 7.82 -6.02 20.92
CA GLY A 23 7.41 -4.90 21.75
C GLY A 23 5.93 -5.03 22.11
N PRO A 24 5.46 -4.31 23.15
CA PRO A 24 4.06 -4.30 23.51
C PRO A 24 3.22 -3.90 22.29
N SER A 25 2.27 -4.75 21.93
CA SER A 25 1.35 -4.55 20.80
C SER A 25 0.63 -3.21 20.98
N ARG A 26 1.15 -2.15 20.34
CA ARG A 26 0.41 -0.90 20.17
C ARG A 26 -0.91 -1.25 19.50
N PRO A 27 -2.04 -0.62 19.89
CA PRO A 27 -3.28 -0.77 19.14
C PRO A 27 -2.93 -0.49 17.68
N ASP A 28 -3.12 -1.51 16.84
CA ASP A 28 -2.57 -1.55 15.49
C ASP A 28 -2.97 -0.26 14.76
N GLN A 29 -1.99 0.63 14.58
CA GLN A 29 -2.25 1.96 14.05
C GLN A 29 -2.55 1.79 12.56
N GLY A 30 -3.83 1.73 12.23
CA GLY A 30 -4.26 1.57 10.86
C GLY A 30 -3.77 2.72 9.97
N ILE A 31 -3.25 2.38 8.79
CA ILE A 31 -2.85 3.31 7.75
C ILE A 31 -3.92 3.32 6.67
N TRP A 32 -4.33 4.52 6.24
CA TRP A 32 -5.25 4.69 5.13
C TRP A 32 -4.53 4.47 3.80
N LEU A 33 -5.00 3.50 3.02
CA LEU A 33 -4.55 3.24 1.65
C LEU A 33 -5.63 3.64 0.65
N ARG A 34 -5.22 4.14 -0.52
CA ARG A 34 -6.15 4.38 -1.63
C ARG A 34 -6.43 3.10 -2.38
N THR A 35 -7.70 2.84 -2.70
CA THR A 35 -8.15 1.63 -3.42
C THR A 35 -7.79 1.64 -4.92
N ASP A 36 -7.41 2.79 -5.46
CA ASP A 36 -6.90 2.95 -6.82
C ASP A 36 -5.41 2.57 -6.96
N GLY A 37 -4.75 2.16 -5.87
CA GLY A 37 -3.35 1.76 -5.85
C GLY A 37 -2.36 2.92 -5.87
N GLN A 38 -2.82 4.17 -5.99
CA GLN A 38 -1.94 5.33 -5.95
C GLN A 38 -1.56 5.68 -4.51
N SER A 39 -0.45 6.41 -4.34
CA SER A 39 0.02 6.83 -3.03
C SER A 39 0.57 8.25 -3.05
N GLY A 40 0.44 8.95 -1.92
CA GLY A 40 1.05 10.26 -1.73
C GLY A 40 2.58 10.25 -1.58
N ARG A 41 3.22 9.07 -1.42
CA ARG A 41 4.66 8.94 -1.13
C ARG A 41 5.54 9.73 -2.10
N ASN A 42 5.20 9.68 -3.38
CA ASN A 42 5.91 10.40 -4.46
C ASN A 42 4.97 11.34 -5.24
N ASN A 43 3.82 11.70 -4.67
CA ASN A 43 2.82 12.56 -5.31
C ASN A 43 2.22 13.53 -4.27
N PRO A 44 2.72 14.78 -4.19
CA PRO A 44 2.28 15.74 -3.17
C PRO A 44 0.80 16.13 -3.32
N ALA A 45 0.25 16.10 -4.54
CA ALA A 45 -1.17 16.38 -4.75
C ALA A 45 -2.05 15.31 -4.10
N LEU A 46 -1.67 14.03 -4.21
CA LEU A 46 -2.39 12.94 -3.52
C LEU A 46 -2.21 12.98 -2.00
N ALA A 47 -1.05 13.43 -1.52
CA ALA A 47 -0.86 13.64 -0.08
C ALA A 47 -1.77 14.76 0.45
N GLN A 48 -1.87 15.88 -0.26
CA GLN A 48 -2.79 16.97 0.08
C GLN A 48 -4.26 16.52 -0.01
N GLN A 49 -4.62 15.76 -1.04
CA GLN A 49 -5.97 15.23 -1.22
C GLN A 49 -6.38 14.35 -0.04
N PHE A 50 -5.47 13.50 0.46
CA PHE A 50 -5.73 12.69 1.64
C PHE A 50 -6.06 13.54 2.88
N GLU A 51 -5.32 14.61 3.14
CA GLU A 51 -5.60 15.49 4.29
C GLU A 51 -6.95 16.21 4.15
N ILE A 52 -7.30 16.65 2.94
CA ILE A 52 -8.62 17.25 2.66
C ILE A 52 -9.75 16.23 2.89
N ASP A 53 -9.61 15.02 2.35
CA ASP A 53 -10.61 13.97 2.49
C ASP A 53 -10.78 13.57 3.95
N LYS A 54 -9.66 13.34 4.66
CA LYS A 54 -9.64 13.00 6.08
C LYS A 54 -10.27 14.09 6.93
N ALA A 55 -9.97 15.36 6.68
CA ALA A 55 -10.60 16.48 7.38
C ALA A 55 -12.11 16.52 7.13
N SER A 56 -12.55 16.30 5.89
CA SER A 56 -13.98 16.26 5.55
C SER A 56 -14.72 15.07 6.17
N CYS A 57 -14.01 13.97 6.44
CA CYS A 57 -14.54 12.77 7.06
C CYS A 57 -14.36 12.74 8.59
N THR A 58 -13.82 13.79 9.20
CA THR A 58 -13.64 13.86 10.65
C THR A 58 -14.86 14.49 11.31
N ASP A 59 -15.50 13.76 12.22
CA ASP A 59 -16.58 14.27 13.08
C ASP A 59 -16.17 14.11 14.55
N ARG A 60 -16.35 15.17 15.34
CA ARG A 60 -15.98 15.23 16.77
C ARG A 60 -14.56 14.70 17.09
N GLY A 61 -13.61 14.95 16.19
CA GLY A 61 -12.21 14.53 16.34
C GLY A 61 -11.93 13.07 15.97
N GLN A 62 -12.91 12.34 15.43
CA GLN A 62 -12.74 10.96 14.96
C GLN A 62 -12.96 10.88 13.44
N VAL A 63 -12.06 10.17 12.75
CA VAL A 63 -12.20 9.92 11.31
C VAL A 63 -13.27 8.85 11.09
N ASN A 64 -14.32 9.18 10.35
CA ASN A 64 -15.38 8.25 9.99
C ASN A 64 -14.90 7.30 8.87
N GLN A 65 -14.80 6.02 9.19
CA GLN A 65 -14.30 5.00 8.26
C GLN A 65 -15.22 4.76 7.05
N LEU A 66 -16.54 4.86 7.21
CA LEU A 66 -17.47 4.72 6.08
C LEU A 66 -17.30 5.89 5.11
N CYS A 67 -17.15 7.11 5.62
CA CYS A 67 -16.85 8.29 4.80
C CYS A 67 -15.54 8.09 4.02
N MET A 68 -14.47 7.64 4.68
CA MET A 68 -13.20 7.35 4.02
C MET A 68 -13.33 6.25 2.96
N THR A 69 -14.14 5.21 3.22
CA THR A 69 -14.45 4.16 2.24
C THR A 69 -15.14 4.71 1.00
N HIS A 70 -16.13 5.59 1.17
CA HIS A 70 -16.80 6.27 0.07
C HIS A 70 -15.87 7.18 -0.73
N ARG A 71 -14.83 7.73 -0.09
CA ARG A 71 -13.77 8.52 -0.74
C ARG A 71 -12.70 7.66 -1.44
N GLY A 72 -12.78 6.33 -1.34
CA GLY A 72 -11.84 5.41 -1.97
C GLY A 72 -10.62 5.07 -1.11
N TYR A 73 -10.75 5.12 0.22
CA TYR A 73 -9.71 4.71 1.15
C TYR A 73 -10.12 3.48 1.96
N ILE A 74 -9.14 2.65 2.32
CA ILE A 74 -9.32 1.55 3.27
C ILE A 74 -8.33 1.68 4.41
N LEU A 75 -8.77 1.38 5.63
CA LEU A 75 -7.90 1.34 6.80
C LEU A 75 -7.25 -0.04 6.88
N VAL A 76 -5.92 -0.08 6.89
CA VAL A 76 -5.15 -1.33 6.89
C VAL A 76 -4.20 -1.36 8.07
N PRO A 77 -4.13 -2.48 8.82
CA PRO A 77 -3.14 -2.64 9.88
C PRO A 77 -1.72 -2.33 9.42
N GLN A 78 -0.91 -1.66 10.24
CA GLN A 78 0.43 -1.20 9.85
C GLN A 78 1.30 -2.34 9.30
N SER A 79 1.17 -3.52 9.90
CA SER A 79 1.86 -4.76 9.49
C SER A 79 1.49 -5.25 8.08
N GLN A 80 0.32 -4.88 7.57
CA GLN A 80 -0.22 -5.35 6.29
C GLN A 80 -0.19 -4.30 5.17
N VAL A 81 0.25 -3.07 5.48
CA VAL A 81 0.18 -1.92 4.56
C VAL A 81 0.92 -2.18 3.26
N GLU A 82 2.16 -2.65 3.32
CA GLU A 82 2.97 -2.84 2.13
C GLU A 82 2.42 -3.96 1.23
N ALA A 83 1.97 -5.08 1.83
CA ALA A 83 1.36 -6.19 1.11
C ALA A 83 0.05 -5.74 0.42
N LYS A 84 -0.85 -5.07 1.16
CA LYS A 84 -2.12 -4.61 0.61
C LYS A 84 -1.92 -3.51 -0.43
N ALA A 85 -0.96 -2.60 -0.24
CA ALA A 85 -0.65 -1.57 -1.22
C ALA A 85 -0.11 -2.16 -2.54
N ALA A 86 0.70 -3.23 -2.46
CA ALA A 86 1.18 -3.94 -3.65
C ALA A 86 0.03 -4.64 -4.40
N GLU A 87 -0.89 -5.29 -3.69
CA GLU A 87 -2.08 -5.90 -4.27
C GLU A 87 -2.95 -4.87 -5.01
N LEU A 88 -3.23 -3.72 -4.37
CA LEU A 88 -4.03 -2.65 -4.98
C LEU A 88 -3.36 -2.05 -6.22
N ARG A 89 -2.03 -1.88 -6.20
CA ARG A 89 -1.25 -1.44 -7.37
C ARG A 89 -1.32 -2.44 -8.52
N ALA A 90 -1.16 -3.73 -8.23
CA ALA A 90 -1.26 -4.78 -9.25
C ALA A 90 -2.66 -4.83 -9.87
N ALA A 91 -3.71 -4.72 -9.05
CA ALA A 91 -5.09 -4.66 -9.51
C ALA A 91 -5.36 -3.42 -10.39
N ALA A 92 -4.82 -2.25 -10.01
CA ALA A 92 -4.94 -1.04 -10.80
C ALA A 92 -4.24 -1.16 -12.17
N ALA A 93 -3.03 -1.73 -12.20
CA ALA A 93 -2.30 -1.99 -13.44
C ALA A 93 -3.08 -2.93 -14.38
N ALA A 94 -3.64 -4.02 -13.84
CA ALA A 94 -4.43 -4.98 -14.62
C ALA A 94 -5.71 -4.37 -15.24
N ARG A 95 -6.32 -3.38 -14.57
CA ARG A 95 -7.47 -2.63 -15.13
C ARG A 95 -7.06 -1.72 -16.29
N GLY A 96 -5.85 -1.18 -16.25
CA GLY A 96 -5.32 -0.30 -17.30
C GLY A 96 -4.91 -1.03 -18.58
N THR A 97 -4.67 -2.34 -18.52
CA THR A 97 -4.21 -3.16 -19.66
C THR A 97 -5.34 -3.81 -20.47
N GLY A 98 -6.61 -3.45 -20.20
CA GLY A 98 -7.79 -4.03 -20.86
C GLY A 98 -8.34 -3.25 -22.06
N TYR A 99 -7.59 -2.26 -22.58
CA TYR A 99 -7.94 -1.45 -23.76
C TYR A 99 -7.00 -1.72 -24.93
#